data_AF-A0A9W8J9S0-F1
#
_entry.id   AF-A0A9W8J9S0-F1
#
_cell.length_a   1.000
_cell.length_b   1.000
_cell.length_c   1.000
_cell.angle_alpha   90.00
_cell.angle_beta   90.00
_cell.angle_gamma   90.00
#
_symmetry.space_group_name_H-M   'P 1'
#
loop_
_entity.id
_entity.type
_entity.pdbx_description
1 polymer ?
#
loop_
_entity_poly.entity_id
_entity_poly.type
_entity_poly.pdbx_seq_one_letter_code
_entity_poly.pdbx_strand_id
1 'polypeptide(L)'
;MENDRETYGYTAIDYINAIVRTLNANYSIPQYGLGNANTTYPASAFITDLVYLKNTKVPINEVAIRRLGIKCTEASVHGGAELLRFDAETVRETLAKIWTERTEG
;
A
#
# COMPACT_ATOMS: atom_id res chain seq x y z
N MET A 1 18.92 4.67 1.28
CA MET A 1 18.12 3.51 1.69
C MET A 1 18.34 2.46 0.64
N GLU A 2 19.30 1.57 0.92
CA GLU A 2 19.50 0.36 0.13
C GLU A 2 18.50 -0.66 0.64
N ASN A 3 17.64 -1.14 -0.25
CA ASN A 3 16.84 -2.31 0.03
C ASN A 3 17.69 -3.53 -0.35
N ASP A 4 18.20 -4.19 0.67
CA ASP A 4 19.10 -5.34 0.64
C ASP A 4 18.30 -6.60 0.22
N ARG A 5 18.71 -7.18 -0.92
CA ARG A 5 18.42 -8.52 -1.50
C ARG A 5 16.99 -9.08 -1.57
N GLU A 6 15.99 -8.54 -0.90
CA GLU A 6 14.64 -9.14 -0.88
C GLU A 6 13.69 -8.59 -1.95
N THR A 7 13.88 -7.36 -2.44
CA THR A 7 12.89 -6.71 -3.33
C THR A 7 13.53 -5.88 -4.46
N TYR A 8 14.70 -6.29 -4.93
CA TYR A 8 15.36 -5.60 -6.04
C TYR A 8 14.43 -5.55 -7.27
N GLY A 9 14.17 -4.36 -7.79
CA GLY A 9 13.32 -4.14 -8.97
C GLY A 9 11.80 -4.17 -8.70
N TYR A 10 11.35 -4.30 -7.45
CA TYR A 10 9.92 -4.29 -7.14
C TYR A 10 9.31 -2.92 -7.38
N THR A 11 8.15 -2.92 -8.03
CA THR A 11 7.24 -1.78 -8.11
C THR A 11 6.30 -1.77 -6.90
N ALA A 12 5.60 -0.66 -6.65
CA ALA A 12 4.56 -0.63 -5.62
C ALA A 12 3.47 -1.70 -5.83
N ILE A 13 3.19 -2.07 -7.08
CA ILE A 13 2.23 -3.14 -7.40
C ILE A 13 2.73 -4.50 -6.91
N ASP A 14 4.04 -4.76 -7.01
CA ASP A 14 4.62 -6.03 -6.57
C ASP A 14 4.52 -6.18 -5.04
N TYR A 15 4.72 -5.09 -4.29
CA TYR A 15 4.46 -5.05 -2.85
C TYR A 15 2.99 -5.33 -2.52
N ILE A 16 2.06 -4.65 -3.21
CA ILE A 16 0.61 -4.86 -3.03
C ILE A 16 0.26 -6.33 -3.29
N ASN A 17 0.71 -6.89 -4.41
CA ASN A 17 0.42 -8.27 -4.79
C ASN A 17 1.02 -9.27 -3.79
N ALA A 18 2.23 -9.03 -3.28
CA ALA A 18 2.85 -9.88 -2.28
C ALA A 18 2.03 -9.94 -0.98
N ILE A 19 1.56 -8.77 -0.50
CA ILE A 19 0.69 -8.69 0.69
C ILE A 19 -0.63 -9.42 0.44
N VAL A 20 -1.32 -9.08 -0.65
CA VAL A 20 -2.64 -9.64 -1.00
C VAL A 20 -2.57 -11.16 -1.18
N ARG A 21 -1.53 -11.67 -1.84
CA ARG A 21 -1.31 -13.11 -2.01
C ARG A 21 -1.09 -13.80 -0.66
N THR A 22 -0.28 -13.21 0.21
CA THR A 22 0.03 -13.79 1.52
C THR A 22 -1.21 -13.84 2.41
N LEU A 23 -2.01 -12.77 2.43
CA LEU A 23 -3.23 -12.71 3.22
C LEU A 23 -4.29 -13.69 2.69
N ASN A 24 -4.51 -13.75 1.38
CA ASN A 24 -5.46 -14.70 0.78
C ASN A 24 -5.02 -16.18 0.93
N ALA A 25 -3.71 -16.47 0.93
CA ALA A 25 -3.21 -17.83 1.15
C ALA A 25 -3.58 -18.37 2.54
N ASN A 26 -3.57 -17.51 3.57
CA ASN A 26 -3.99 -17.87 4.92
C ASN A 26 -5.51 -18.05 5.08
N TYR A 27 -6.33 -17.50 4.18
CA TYR A 27 -7.78 -17.76 4.14
C TYR A 27 -8.15 -19.02 3.36
N SER A 28 -7.18 -19.67 2.71
CA SER A 28 -7.40 -20.86 1.88
C SER A 28 -7.20 -22.18 2.63
N ILE A 29 -6.98 -22.16 3.95
CA ILE A 29 -6.90 -23.39 4.75
C ILE A 29 -8.32 -23.93 4.94
N PRO A 30 -8.70 -25.07 4.33
CA PRO A 30 -10.04 -25.62 4.51
C PRO A 30 -10.11 -26.22 5.91
N GLN A 31 -10.61 -25.45 6.88
CA GLN A 31 -11.06 -26.02 8.14
C GLN A 31 -12.39 -26.74 7.86
N TYR A 32 -12.33 -28.08 7.85
CA TYR A 32 -13.46 -29.02 7.91
C TYR A 32 -14.85 -28.35 8.01
N GLY A 33 -15.53 -28.18 6.87
CA GLY A 33 -16.87 -27.59 6.83
C GLY A 33 -17.40 -27.49 5.42
N LEU A 34 -18.65 -27.92 5.21
CA LEU A 34 -19.33 -27.93 3.91
C LEU A 34 -19.34 -26.54 3.26
N GLY A 35 -18.56 -26.34 2.20
CA GLY A 35 -18.72 -25.20 1.30
C GLY A 35 -17.46 -24.83 0.52
N ASN A 36 -17.50 -24.98 -0.81
CA ASN A 36 -16.52 -24.45 -1.76
C ASN A 36 -16.58 -22.90 -1.82
N ALA A 37 -16.37 -22.22 -0.69
CA ALA A 37 -16.24 -20.76 -0.69
C ALA A 37 -14.82 -20.41 -1.15
N ASN A 38 -14.68 -19.86 -2.35
CA ASN A 38 -13.45 -19.22 -2.78
C ASN A 38 -13.30 -17.91 -1.99
N THR A 39 -12.54 -17.93 -0.89
CA THR A 39 -12.31 -16.81 0.03
C THR A 39 -11.29 -15.80 -0.50
N THR A 40 -11.11 -15.70 -1.81
CA THR A 40 -10.19 -14.73 -2.41
C THR A 40 -10.81 -13.33 -2.35
N TYR A 41 -10.21 -12.45 -1.55
CA TYR A 41 -10.61 -11.05 -1.42
C TYR A 41 -9.80 -10.14 -2.36
N PRO A 42 -10.43 -9.05 -2.86
CA PRO A 42 -9.74 -8.06 -3.67
C PRO A 42 -8.67 -7.31 -2.85
N ALA A 43 -7.70 -6.70 -3.53
CA ALA A 43 -6.63 -5.94 -2.88
C ALA A 43 -7.16 -4.82 -1.97
N SER A 44 -8.22 -4.13 -2.38
CA SER A 44 -8.88 -3.07 -1.62
C SER A 44 -9.49 -3.52 -0.29
N ALA A 45 -9.72 -4.82 -0.09
CA ALA A 45 -10.16 -5.35 1.20
C ALA A 45 -9.05 -5.34 2.26
N PHE A 46 -7.78 -5.32 1.83
CA PHE A 46 -6.61 -5.35 2.71
C PHE A 46 -5.87 -4.02 2.75
N ILE A 47 -5.79 -3.34 1.62
CA ILE A 47 -5.04 -2.09 1.46
C ILE A 47 -6.01 -1.05 0.93
N THR A 48 -6.24 0.02 1.69
CA THR A 48 -7.20 1.06 1.29
C THR A 48 -6.50 2.32 0.76
N ASP A 49 -5.35 2.68 1.34
CA ASP A 49 -4.52 3.80 0.90
C ASP A 49 -3.07 3.37 0.74
N LEU A 50 -2.44 3.86 -0.31
CA LEU A 50 -1.00 3.84 -0.52
C LEU A 50 -0.47 5.26 -0.36
N VAL A 51 0.37 5.46 0.67
CA VAL A 51 1.10 6.71 0.87
C VAL A 51 2.53 6.54 0.40
N TYR A 52 3.03 7.48 -0.41
CA TYR A 52 4.40 7.44 -0.92
C TYR A 52 5.04 8.84 -0.90
N LEU A 53 6.36 8.90 -0.74
CA LEU A 53 7.09 10.16 -0.80
C LEU A 53 7.31 10.61 -2.24
N LYS A 54 7.22 11.92 -2.46
CA LYS A 54 7.65 12.54 -3.72
C LYS A 54 9.10 12.18 -4.03
N ASN A 55 9.38 11.83 -5.28
CA ASN A 55 10.69 11.35 -5.76
C ASN A 55 11.16 10.01 -5.15
N THR A 56 10.24 9.16 -4.67
CA THR A 56 10.59 7.82 -4.21
C THR A 56 11.34 7.01 -5.28
N LYS A 57 12.24 6.11 -4.83
CA LYS A 57 12.99 5.21 -5.71
C LYS A 57 12.17 3.99 -6.16
N VAL A 58 11.04 3.73 -5.52
CA VAL A 58 10.13 2.64 -5.89
C VAL A 58 9.21 3.13 -7.00
N PRO A 59 9.18 2.48 -8.18
CA PRO A 59 8.27 2.89 -9.25
C PRO A 59 6.80 2.77 -8.81
N ILE A 60 6.06 3.87 -8.96
CA ILE A 60 4.64 3.96 -8.62
C ILE A 60 3.84 4.11 -9.92
N ASN A 61 2.91 3.19 -10.17
CA ASN A 61 1.90 3.32 -11.23
C ASN A 61 0.53 3.55 -10.59
N GLU A 62 0.22 4.83 -10.31
CA GLU A 62 -1.02 5.20 -9.64
C GLU A 62 -2.28 4.76 -10.40
N VAL A 63 -2.26 4.78 -11.73
CA VAL A 63 -3.41 4.38 -12.54
C VAL A 63 -3.74 2.92 -12.28
N ALA A 64 -2.74 2.05 -12.31
CA ALA A 64 -2.93 0.63 -12.03
C ALA A 64 -3.34 0.37 -10.57
N ILE A 65 -2.76 1.10 -9.61
CA ILE A 65 -3.06 0.94 -8.18
C ILE A 65 -4.50 1.42 -7.86
N ARG A 66 -4.94 2.54 -8.43
CA ARG A 66 -6.32 3.03 -8.30
C ARG A 66 -7.34 2.06 -8.90
N ARG A 67 -6.99 1.36 -9.99
CA ARG A 67 -7.83 0.28 -10.55
C ARG A 67 -8.00 -0.92 -9.62
N LEU A 68 -7.09 -1.11 -8.66
CA LEU A 68 -7.24 -2.11 -7.59
C LEU A 68 -8.17 -1.64 -6.45
N GLY A 69 -8.73 -0.43 -6.55
CA GLY A 69 -9.55 0.18 -5.51
C GLY A 69 -8.76 0.83 -4.37
N ILE A 70 -7.45 1.07 -4.59
CA ILE A 70 -6.54 1.64 -3.60
C ILE A 70 -6.32 3.12 -3.90
N LYS A 71 -6.57 4.00 -2.92
CA LYS A 71 -6.29 5.43 -3.06
C LYS A 71 -4.78 5.68 -2.97
N CYS A 72 -4.28 6.65 -3.71
CA CYS A 72 -2.87 7.00 -3.73
C CYS A 72 -2.69 8.43 -3.23
N THR A 73 -1.83 8.61 -2.23
CA THR A 73 -1.55 9.91 -1.61
C THR A 73 -0.05 10.17 -1.62
N GLU A 74 0.36 11.19 -2.38
CA GLU A 74 1.74 11.68 -2.34
C GLU A 74 1.95 12.53 -1.08
N ALA A 75 2.95 12.16 -0.28
CA ALA A 75 3.41 12.92 0.87
C ALA A 75 4.63 13.78 0.50
N SER A 76 4.61 15.03 0.94
CA SER A 76 5.72 15.98 0.75
C SER A 76 6.48 16.14 2.07
N VAL A 77 7.78 15.78 2.05
CA VAL A 77 8.68 15.97 3.20
C VAL A 77 9.08 17.44 3.35
N HIS A 78 9.09 17.90 4.59
CA HIS A 78 9.53 19.24 4.97
C HIS A 78 11.06 19.23 5.19
N GLY A 79 11.84 19.28 4.10
CA GLY A 79 13.30 19.38 4.23
C GLY A 79 14.08 18.99 2.98
N GLY A 80 15.05 19.83 2.61
CA GLY A 80 15.91 19.62 1.44
C GLY A 80 16.77 18.36 1.52
N ALA A 81 16.37 17.33 0.78
CA ALA A 81 17.20 16.54 -0.13
C ALA A 81 18.57 16.00 0.34
N GLU A 82 18.61 15.18 1.40
CA GLU A 82 19.64 14.11 1.45
C GLU A 82 19.08 12.72 1.74
N LEU A 83 17.97 12.61 2.48
CA LEU A 83 17.36 11.33 2.83
C LEU A 83 15.84 11.40 2.67
N LEU A 84 15.31 10.76 1.61
CA LEU A 84 13.88 10.51 1.44
C LEU A 84 13.40 9.57 2.56
N ARG A 85 12.97 10.14 3.68
CA ARG A 85 12.44 9.42 4.84
C ARG A 85 11.16 10.08 5.30
N PHE A 86 10.21 9.26 5.69
CA PHE A 86 9.04 9.75 6.40
C PHE A 86 9.48 10.26 7.78
N ASP A 87 9.26 11.54 8.06
CA ASP A 87 9.33 12.08 9.42
C ASP A 87 7.95 12.05 10.08
N ALA A 88 7.92 12.17 11.40
CA ALA A 88 6.69 12.05 12.18
C ALA A 88 5.64 13.12 11.82
N GLU A 89 6.08 14.33 11.45
CA GLU A 89 5.19 15.43 11.10
C GLU A 89 4.54 15.20 9.74
N THR A 90 5.33 14.83 8.73
CA THR A 90 4.83 14.48 7.39
C THR A 90 3.81 13.33 7.45
N VAL A 91 4.08 12.29 8.25
CA VAL A 91 3.14 11.17 8.42
C VAL A 91 1.85 11.63 9.10
N ARG A 92 1.96 12.39 10.19
CA ARG A 92 0.80 12.90 10.93
C ARG A 92 -0.11 13.75 10.04
N GLU A 93 0.46 14.68 9.28
CA GLU A 93 -0.28 15.56 8.38
C GLU A 93 -0.96 14.78 7.25
N THR A 94 -0.23 13.85 6.65
CA THR A 94 -0.78 13.02 5.57
C THR A 94 -1.94 12.15 6.05
N LEU A 95 -1.81 11.55 7.24
CA LEU A 95 -2.88 10.76 7.83
C LEU A 95 -4.09 11.61 8.22
N ALA A 96 -3.87 12.81 8.78
CA ALA A 96 -4.94 13.75 9.09
C ALA A 96 -5.73 14.14 7.83
N LYS A 97 -5.02 14.41 6.72
CA LYS A 97 -5.64 14.70 5.42
C LYS A 97 -6.49 13.53 4.92
N ILE A 98 -5.95 12.30 4.93
CA ILE A 98 -6.69 11.10 4.52
C ILE A 98 -7.93 10.90 5.39
N TRP A 99 -7.82 11.16 6.69
CA TRP A 99 -8.94 11.06 7.62
C TRP A 99 -10.05 12.06 7.28
N THR A 100 -9.72 13.33 7.09
CA THR A 100 -10.68 14.38 6.73
C THR A 100 -11.40 14.06 5.42
N GLU A 101 -10.67 13.67 4.37
CA GLU A 101 -11.24 13.30 3.08
C GLU A 101 -12.22 12.12 3.15
N ARG A 102 -12.11 11.27 4.18
CA ARG A 102 -13.01 10.12 4.40
C ARG A 102 -14.23 10.47 5.24
N THR A 103 -14.11 11.45 6.14
CA THR A 103 -15.24 11.87 6.99
C THR A 103 -16.15 12.87 6.31
N GLU A 104 -15.67 13.59 5.29
CA GLU A 104 -16.43 14.62 4.59
C GLU A 104 -17.01 14.18 3.23
N GLY A 105 -16.73 12.96 2.78
CA GLY A 105 -17.23 12.37 1.52
C GLY A 105 -18.22 11.25 1.74
#